data_AF-A0A9D4HL87-F1
#
_entry.id   AF-A0A9D4HL87-F1
#
_cell.length_a   1.000
_cell.length_b   1.000
_cell.length_c   1.000
_cell.angle_alpha   90.00
_cell.angle_beta   90.00
_cell.angle_gamma   90.00
#
_symmetry.space_group_name_H-M   'P 1'
#
loop_
_entity.id
_entity.type
_entity.pdbx_description
1 polymer ?
#
loop_
_entity_poly.entity_id
_entity_poly.type
_entity_poly.pdbx_seq_one_letter_code
_entity_poly.pdbx_strand_id
1 'polypeptide(L)' 'MMNAALGQRCRFRNPNPLNASGDPQCPEYDATSMTYRDISAAHVTPKHHFREPFMTFRTSVVPELLTATSQNATSPLVCP' A
#
# COMPACT_ATOMS: atom_id res chain seq x y z
N MET A 1 1.50 17.75 19.77
CA MET A 1 2.47 16.74 20.23
C MET A 1 2.93 15.95 19.00
N MET A 2 4.24 15.86 18.71
CA MET A 2 4.76 15.09 17.56
C MET A 2 4.74 13.59 17.88
N ASN A 3 4.35 12.76 16.90
CA ASN A 3 4.37 11.30 17.02
C ASN A 3 5.82 10.81 17.15
N ALA A 4 6.19 10.26 18.32
CA ALA A 4 7.56 9.83 18.61
C ALA A 4 8.11 8.84 17.57
N ALA A 5 7.26 7.98 17.00
CA ALA A 5 7.66 7.03 15.96
C ALA A 5 8.09 7.71 14.64
N LEU A 6 7.52 8.88 14.32
CA LEU A 6 7.92 9.66 13.13
C LEU A 6 9.30 10.29 13.34
N GLY A 7 9.57 10.80 14.54
CA GLY A 7 10.88 11.35 14.91
C GLY A 7 12.00 10.29 14.84
N GLN A 8 11.72 9.08 15.35
CA GLN A 8 12.65 7.94 15.26
C GLN A 8 12.97 7.57 13.81
N ARG A 9 11.94 7.47 12.95
CA ARG A 9 12.14 7.16 11.53
C ARG A 9 12.99 8.21 10.82
N CYS A 10 12.80 9.49 11.10
CA CYS A 10 13.59 10.55 10.46
C CYS A 10 15.07 10.49 10.87
N ARG A 11 15.37 10.11 12.12
CA ARG A 11 16.73 10.06 12.65
C ARG A 11 17.46 8.76 12.34
N PHE A 12 16.77 7.63 12.38
CA PHE A 12 17.38 6.29 12.32
C PHE A 12 16.91 5.44 11.13
N ARG A 13 16.06 5.99 10.25
CA ARG A 13 15.35 5.25 9.18
C ARG A 13 14.50 4.08 9.66
N ASN A 14 14.36 3.92 10.98
CA ASN A 14 13.58 2.89 11.63
C ASN A 14 12.57 3.56 12.57
N PRO A 15 11.25 3.33 12.43
CA PRO A 15 10.25 3.89 13.33
C PRO A 15 10.28 3.28 14.74
N ASN A 16 11.01 2.17 14.95
CA ASN A 16 11.08 1.46 16.21
C ASN A 16 12.06 2.13 17.20
N PRO A 17 11.78 2.09 18.51
CA PRO A 17 12.69 2.64 19.51
C PRO A 17 13.94 1.75 19.65
N LEU A 18 15.11 2.36 19.79
CA LEU A 18 16.40 1.66 19.88
C LEU A 18 16.53 0.72 21.10
N ASN A 19 15.82 1.02 22.20
CA ASN A 19 15.97 0.33 23.49
C ASN A 19 14.67 -0.34 23.98
N ALA A 20 13.64 -0.45 23.16
CA ALA A 20 12.36 -1.00 23.58
C ALA A 20 12.27 -2.50 23.28
N SER A 21 12.89 -3.33 24.12
CA SER A 21 12.88 -4.79 24.00
C SER A 21 11.56 -5.46 24.40
N GLY A 22 10.49 -4.69 24.63
CA GLY A 22 9.16 -5.19 24.97
C GLY A 22 7.99 -4.45 24.31
N ASP A 23 8.27 -3.37 23.56
CA ASP A 23 7.21 -2.64 22.86
C ASP A 23 6.88 -3.32 21.53
N PRO A 24 5.59 -3.35 21.14
CA PRO A 24 5.17 -3.83 19.83
C PRO A 24 5.91 -3.11 18.70
N GLN A 25 6.73 -3.86 17.96
CA GLN A 25 7.56 -3.33 16.87
C GLN A 25 6.72 -3.10 15.61
N CYS A 26 6.95 -1.98 14.94
CA CYS A 26 6.47 -1.80 13.57
C CYS A 26 7.20 -2.81 12.67
N PRO A 27 6.47 -3.70 11.98
CA PRO A 27 7.09 -4.65 11.07
C PRO A 27 7.71 -3.90 9.88
N GLU A 28 8.77 -4.48 9.32
CA GLU A 28 9.27 -4.05 8.02
C GLU A 28 8.30 -4.46 6.91
N TYR A 29 8.31 -3.71 5.81
CA TYR A 29 7.50 -4.06 4.65
C TYR A 29 8.19 -5.20 3.89
N ASP A 30 7.51 -6.34 3.80
CA ASP A 30 7.86 -7.44 2.91
C ASP A 30 6.90 -7.44 1.72
N ALA A 31 7.44 -7.51 0.50
CA ALA A 31 6.65 -7.48 -0.73
C ALA A 31 5.83 -8.76 -0.93
N THR A 32 6.28 -9.91 -0.42
CA THR A 32 5.57 -11.18 -0.55
C THR A 32 4.32 -11.21 0.32
N SER A 33 4.44 -10.82 1.59
CA SER A 33 3.32 -10.77 2.53
C SER A 33 2.61 -9.41 2.57
N MET A 34 3.11 -8.41 1.84
CA MET A 34 2.62 -7.02 1.84
C MET A 34 2.36 -6.49 3.26
N THR A 35 3.34 -6.67 4.15
CA THR A 35 3.13 -6.44 5.59
C THR A 35 2.99 -4.95 5.91
N TYR A 36 1.99 -4.60 6.72
CA TYR A 36 1.71 -3.24 7.16
C TYR A 36 1.16 -3.19 8.60
N ARG A 37 1.00 -1.99 9.15
CA ARG A 37 0.28 -1.74 10.42
C ARG A 37 -0.66 -0.55 10.29
N ASP A 38 -1.72 -0.54 11.08
CA ASP A 38 -2.55 0.65 11.25
C ASP A 38 -1.94 1.58 12.29
N ILE A 39 -1.75 2.86 11.94
CA ILE A 39 -1.17 3.86 12.85
C ILE A 39 -2.18 4.26 13.95
N SER A 40 -3.48 4.16 13.67
CA SER A 40 -4.56 4.48 14.61
C SER A 40 -4.90 3.35 15.59
N ALA A 41 -4.35 2.15 15.39
CA ALA A 41 -4.61 1.04 16.29
C ALA A 41 -3.94 1.28 17.65
N ALA A 42 -4.65 0.93 18.73
CA ALA A 42 -4.12 1.05 20.08
C ALA A 42 -2.86 0.20 20.29
N HIS A 43 -2.72 -0.90 19.54
CA HIS A 43 -1.60 -1.83 19.62
C HIS A 43 -1.03 -2.07 18.22
N VAL A 44 0.28 -2.29 18.12
CA VAL A 44 0.91 -2.59 16.83
C VAL A 44 0.65 -4.06 16.51
N THR A 45 -0.25 -4.30 15.57
CA THR A 45 -0.52 -5.63 15.02
C THR A 45 -0.12 -5.64 13.55
N PRO A 46 0.76 -6.55 13.11
CA PRO A 46 1.06 -6.72 11.69
C PRO A 46 -0.18 -7.21 10.95
N LYS A 47 -0.40 -6.66 9.76
CA LYS A 47 -1.44 -7.02 8.81
C LYS A 47 -0.82 -7.26 7.44
N HIS A 48 -1.54 -7.95 6.56
CA HIS A 48 -1.03 -8.40 5.26
C HIS A 48 -1.98 -8.02 4.14
N HIS A 49 -1.48 -7.99 2.91
CA HIS A 49 -2.28 -7.82 1.68
C HIS A 49 -3.20 -6.59 1.69
N PHE A 50 -2.63 -5.40 1.96
CA PHE A 50 -3.42 -4.16 2.04
C PHE A 50 -4.22 -3.89 0.75
N ARG A 51 -5.54 -4.08 0.84
CA ARG A 51 -6.49 -3.88 -0.27
C ARG A 51 -6.07 -4.58 -1.57
N GLU A 52 -5.41 -5.74 -1.46
CA GLU A 52 -4.81 -6.43 -2.61
C GLU A 52 -5.78 -6.65 -3.77
N PRO A 53 -7.04 -7.13 -3.59
CA PRO A 53 -7.97 -7.27 -4.72
C PRO A 53 -8.25 -5.97 -5.46
N PHE A 54 -8.34 -4.86 -4.72
CA PHE A 54 -8.58 -3.54 -5.31
C PHE A 54 -7.34 -3.01 -6.03
N MET A 55 -6.15 -3.25 -5.48
CA MET A 55 -4.89 -2.89 -6.13
C MET A 55 -4.72 -3.67 -7.43
N THR A 56 -4.93 -4.99 -7.42
CA THR A 56 -4.90 -5.85 -8.62
C THR A 56 -5.88 -5.38 -9.67
N PHE A 57 -7.12 -5.04 -9.29
CA PHE A 57 -8.09 -4.47 -10.21
C PHE A 57 -7.58 -3.16 -10.84
N ARG A 58 -7.04 -2.24 -10.02
CA ARG A 58 -6.52 -0.94 -10.49
C ARG A 58 -5.26 -1.04 -11.36
N THR A 59 -4.34 -1.95 -11.05
CA THR A 59 -3.03 -2.01 -11.70
C THR A 59 -2.97 -2.98 -12.88
N SER A 60 -3.87 -3.97 -12.92
CA SER A 60 -3.87 -4.99 -13.97
C SER A 60 -5.12 -4.89 -14.85
N VAL A 61 -6.31 -4.90 -14.24
CA VAL A 61 -7.57 -4.98 -15.01
C VAL A 61 -7.93 -3.65 -15.67
N VAL A 62 -7.82 -2.53 -14.96
CA VAL A 62 -8.19 -1.21 -15.52
C VAL A 62 -7.32 -0.84 -16.73
N PRO A 63 -5.98 -1.00 -16.70
CA PRO A 63 -5.14 -0.73 -17.87
C PRO A 63 -5.49 -1.61 -19.09
N GLU A 64 -5.80 -2.88 -18.89
CA GLU A 64 -6.24 -3.79 -19.96
C GLU A 64 -7.54 -3.30 -20.60
N LEU A 65 -8.53 -2.93 -19.78
CA LEU A 65 -9.81 -2.40 -20.26
C LEU A 65 -9.65 -1.11 -21.07
N LEU A 66 -8.83 -0.17 -20.58
CA LEU A 66 -8.57 1.08 -21.29
C LEU A 66 -7.88 0.83 -22.64
N THR A 67 -6.94 -0.13 -22.68
CA THR A 67 -6.23 -0.51 -23.90
C THR A 67 -7.17 -1.17 -24.91
N ALA A 68 -8.00 -2.13 -24.47
CA ALA A 68 -8.97 -2.81 -25.31
C ALA A 68 -10.02 -1.83 -25.89
N THR A 69 -10.47 -0.86 -25.09
CA THR A 69 -11.42 0.17 -25.53
C THR A 69 -10.80 1.08 -26.62
N SER A 70 -9.50 1.39 -26.49
CA SER A 70 -8.78 2.17 -27.51
C SER A 70 -8.62 1.42 -28.84
N GLN A 71 -8.51 0.09 -28.83
CA GLN A 71 -8.30 -0.72 -30.03
C GLN A 71 -9.60 -0.94 -30.81
N ASN A 72 -10.73 -1.03 -30.11
CA ASN A 72 -12.05 -1.21 -30.73
C ASN A 72 -12.74 0.09 -31.18
N ALA A 73 -12.15 1.26 -30.87
CA ALA A 73 -12.58 2.54 -31.43
C ALA A 73 -12.13 2.77 -32.89
N THR A 74 -11.69 1.71 -33.59
CA THR A 74 -11.34 1.72 -35.01
C THR A 74 -12.51 1.21 -35.86
N SER A 75 -13.71 1.74 -35.63
CA SER A 75 -14.83 1.62 -36.58
C SER A 75 -15.07 3.02 -37.16
N PRO A 76 -15.06 3.22 -38.49
CA PRO A 76 -15.38 4.52 -39.05
C PRO A 76 -16.83 4.85 -38.68
N LEU A 77 -17.01 5.94 -37.94
CA LEU A 77 -18.29 6.60 -37.74
C LEU A 77 -18.93 6.89 -39.10
N VAL A 78 -19.77 5.97 -39.58
CA VAL A 78 -20.78 6.26 -40.59
C VAL A 78 -22.00 6.79 -39.82
N CYS A 79 -22.16 8.11 -39.81
CA CYS A 79 -23.41 8.74 -39.38
C CYS A 79 -24.51 8.39 -40.40
N PRO A 80 -25.65 7.77 -39.99
CA PRO A 80 -26.87 7.84 -40.78
C PRO A 80 -27.44 9.26 -40.81
#